data_AF-A0A437PZN4-F1
#
_entry.id   AF-A0A437PZN4-F1
#
_cell.length_a   1.000
_cell.length_b   1.000
_cell.length_c   1.000
_cell.angle_alpha   90.00
_cell.angle_beta   90.00
_cell.angle_gamma   90.00
#
_symmetry.space_group_name_H-M   'P 1'
#
loop_
_entity.id
_entity.type
_entity.pdbx_description
1 polymer ?
#
loop_
_entity_poly.entity_id
_entity_poly.type
_entity_poly.pdbx_seq_one_letter_code
_entity_poly.pdbx_strand_id
1 'polypeptide(L)'
;MPAYVSPPRTVLGAHKVTTEEIADDIRTHHPDHPRLGAFLRVVNNCGVRTRYFTRPLDSPTVGGTADVHARTQAAFDDAVDMSERAASAALEAAGLGAGDIDAIVTTHATGYAVPNLDVHLIHRLGLRATTRRIALTTVACAGGVHSLIRAADLVAVRPGHKVLVVASEVLSTSYNHSADTIEAMIYKALFADSAGAVVVTGEPLTSGLAVEDTFEYTLPDTYDRYRGRLDAHGMHFDSTKKAPRAAAESHPALLEWLAGREVGFAAIHPGSPGMISDTATALGLDAHAARHSTDTLADEGNLGGVSILRVLERTHTAPPAAGTEGVAVAYGPGFTTAALHGHWHA
;
A
#
# COMPACT_ATOMS: atom_id res chain seq x y z
N MET A 1 -3.62 5.82 -25.71
CA MET A 1 -3.41 4.36 -25.69
C MET A 1 -3.37 3.95 -24.24
N PRO A 2 -4.06 2.88 -23.84
CA PRO A 2 -4.05 2.43 -22.45
C PRO A 2 -2.65 1.97 -22.02
N ALA A 3 -2.39 2.04 -20.72
CA ALA A 3 -1.22 1.42 -20.10
C ALA A 3 -1.64 0.09 -19.45
N TYR A 4 -0.92 -0.98 -19.74
CA TYR A 4 -1.26 -2.33 -19.29
C TYR A 4 -0.46 -2.69 -18.04
N VAL A 5 -1.16 -3.08 -16.98
CA VAL A 5 -0.58 -3.49 -15.70
C VAL A 5 -0.52 -5.01 -15.67
N SER A 6 0.70 -5.58 -15.61
CA SER A 6 0.90 -7.02 -15.48
C SER A 6 0.41 -7.53 -14.10
N PRO A 7 0.27 -8.85 -13.89
CA PRO A 7 0.03 -9.40 -12.57
C PRO A 7 1.10 -8.93 -11.58
N PRO A 8 0.71 -8.22 -10.50
CA PRO A 8 1.66 -7.86 -9.46
C PRO A 8 2.15 -9.10 -8.72
N ARG A 9 3.34 -9.01 -8.13
CA ARG A 9 3.88 -9.99 -7.18
C ARG A 9 4.13 -9.32 -5.85
N THR A 10 3.64 -9.92 -4.78
CA THR A 10 3.86 -9.42 -3.42
C THR A 10 4.65 -10.38 -2.56
N VAL A 11 5.43 -9.81 -1.65
CA VAL A 11 6.21 -10.49 -0.62
C VAL A 11 5.77 -9.92 0.72
N LEU A 12 5.25 -10.77 1.59
CA LEU A 12 4.89 -10.41 2.96
C LEU A 12 6.06 -10.65 3.92
N GLY A 13 6.00 -10.02 5.09
CA GLY A 13 6.87 -10.36 6.21
C GLY A 13 6.85 -11.85 6.57
N ALA A 14 7.93 -12.35 7.17
CA ALA A 14 8.07 -13.77 7.50
C ALA A 14 7.32 -14.19 8.77
N HIS A 15 6.98 -13.24 9.64
CA HIS A 15 6.43 -13.50 10.97
C HIS A 15 4.95 -13.15 11.01
N LYS A 16 4.10 -14.18 11.01
CA LYS A 16 2.67 -14.00 11.20
C LYS A 16 2.37 -13.57 12.63
N VAL A 17 1.61 -12.50 12.80
CA VAL A 17 1.15 -11.98 14.10
C VAL A 17 -0.36 -11.84 14.06
N THR A 18 -1.05 -12.49 15.00
CA THR A 18 -2.50 -12.46 15.16
C THR A 18 -2.95 -11.20 15.90
N THR A 19 -4.22 -10.82 15.73
CA THR A 19 -4.81 -9.74 16.53
C THR A 19 -4.84 -10.07 18.02
N GLU A 20 -4.92 -11.35 18.41
CA GLU A 20 -4.82 -11.74 19.83
C GLU A 20 -3.42 -11.51 20.39
N GLU A 21 -2.35 -11.83 19.64
CA GLU A 21 -0.98 -11.51 20.07
C GLU A 21 -0.78 -10.00 20.27
N ILE A 22 -1.36 -9.16 19.41
CA ILE A 22 -1.35 -7.70 19.58
C ILE A 22 -2.12 -7.30 20.85
N ALA A 23 -3.27 -7.92 21.11
CA ALA A 23 -4.07 -7.67 22.30
C ALA A 23 -3.33 -8.07 23.58
N ASP A 24 -2.68 -9.22 23.60
CA ASP A 24 -1.86 -9.72 24.72
C ASP A 24 -0.65 -8.82 24.99
N ASP A 25 0.01 -8.36 23.92
CA ASP A 25 1.09 -7.41 24.04
C ASP A 25 0.63 -6.08 24.68
N ILE A 26 -0.51 -5.54 24.25
CA ILE A 26 -1.10 -4.32 24.82
C ILE A 26 -1.48 -4.52 26.29
N ARG A 27 -2.04 -5.68 26.67
CA ARG A 27 -2.34 -6.01 28.08
C ARG A 27 -1.07 -6.02 28.92
N THR A 28 0.02 -6.57 28.38
CA THR A 28 1.31 -6.69 29.08
C THR A 28 1.97 -5.34 29.31
N HIS A 29 1.92 -4.43 28.33
CA HIS A 29 2.61 -3.15 28.38
C HIS A 29 1.76 -1.99 28.93
N HIS A 30 0.45 -2.15 29.02
CA HIS A 30 -0.48 -1.15 29.57
C HIS A 30 -1.46 -1.72 30.62
N PRO A 31 -1.00 -2.53 31.60
CA PRO A 31 -1.88 -3.30 32.50
C PRO A 31 -2.80 -2.40 33.35
N ASP A 32 -2.28 -1.27 33.80
CA ASP A 32 -3.00 -0.33 34.67
C ASP A 32 -3.59 0.87 33.91
N HIS A 33 -3.55 0.86 32.58
CA HIS A 33 -4.03 2.00 31.80
C HIS A 33 -5.56 2.12 31.90
N PRO A 34 -6.12 3.29 32.26
CA PRO A 34 -7.56 3.46 32.52
C PRO A 34 -8.43 3.20 31.29
N ARG A 35 -7.84 3.21 30.09
CA ARG A 35 -8.53 2.94 28.82
C ARG A 35 -8.23 1.56 28.23
N LEU A 36 -7.58 0.64 28.95
CA LEU A 36 -7.21 -0.68 28.42
C LEU A 36 -8.40 -1.41 27.77
N GLY A 37 -9.57 -1.43 28.41
CA GLY A 37 -10.77 -2.03 27.82
C GLY A 37 -11.23 -1.37 26.52
N ALA A 38 -10.99 -0.06 26.34
CA ALA A 38 -11.26 0.63 25.08
C ALA A 38 -10.20 0.31 24.02
N PHE A 39 -8.93 0.17 24.40
CA PHE A 39 -7.84 -0.26 23.50
C PHE A 39 -8.15 -1.63 22.89
N LEU A 40 -8.44 -2.62 23.74
CA LEU A 40 -8.73 -3.98 23.27
C LEU A 40 -9.97 -4.02 22.38
N ARG A 41 -10.98 -3.18 22.66
CA ARG A 41 -12.16 -3.07 21.79
C ARG A 41 -11.82 -2.54 20.41
N VAL A 42 -11.00 -1.48 20.30
CA VAL A 42 -10.65 -0.94 18.97
C VAL A 42 -9.75 -1.88 18.20
N VAL A 43 -8.80 -2.55 18.87
CA VAL A 43 -7.93 -3.58 18.29
C VAL A 43 -8.76 -4.70 17.66
N ASN A 44 -9.72 -5.24 18.41
CA ASN A 44 -10.60 -6.32 17.94
C ASN A 44 -11.58 -5.89 16.84
N ASN A 45 -11.86 -4.59 16.72
CA ASN A 45 -12.78 -4.04 15.73
C ASN A 45 -12.08 -3.49 14.47
N CYS A 46 -10.75 -3.63 14.35
CA CYS A 46 -10.02 -3.18 13.16
C CYS A 46 -10.33 -4.00 11.90
N GLY A 47 -10.99 -5.16 12.05
CA GLY A 47 -11.30 -6.05 10.93
C GLY A 47 -10.10 -6.85 10.42
N VAL A 48 -8.97 -6.81 11.13
CA VAL A 48 -7.78 -7.61 10.83
C VAL A 48 -7.78 -8.85 11.73
N ARG A 49 -7.54 -10.03 11.15
CA ARG A 49 -7.32 -11.28 11.90
C ARG A 49 -5.83 -11.51 12.12
N THR A 50 -5.04 -11.31 11.06
CA THR A 50 -3.61 -11.58 11.04
C THR A 50 -2.87 -10.51 10.23
N ARG A 51 -1.60 -10.32 10.56
CA ARG A 51 -0.63 -9.54 9.78
C ARG A 51 0.70 -10.27 9.70
N TYR A 52 1.61 -9.72 8.92
CA TYR A 52 2.94 -10.28 8.73
C TYR A 52 3.99 -9.20 8.96
N PHE A 53 4.94 -9.45 9.85
CA PHE A 53 6.08 -8.59 10.10
C PHE A 53 7.35 -9.21 9.54
N THR A 54 8.29 -8.36 9.13
CA THR A 54 9.63 -8.75 8.68
C THR A 54 10.46 -9.38 9.80
N ARG A 55 10.14 -9.04 11.05
CA ARG A 55 10.79 -9.52 12.27
C ARG A 55 9.75 -9.93 13.33
N PRO A 56 10.12 -10.74 14.34
CA PRO A 56 9.21 -11.07 15.45
C PRO A 56 8.66 -9.83 16.15
N LEU A 57 7.44 -9.92 16.70
CA LEU A 57 6.79 -8.81 17.42
C LEU A 57 7.65 -8.26 18.57
N ASP A 58 8.29 -9.15 19.33
CA ASP A 58 9.17 -8.83 20.47
C ASP A 58 10.62 -8.48 20.06
N SER A 59 10.91 -8.40 18.76
CA SER A 59 12.23 -8.02 18.26
C SER A 59 12.63 -6.63 18.76
N PRO A 60 13.92 -6.39 19.09
CA PRO A 60 14.42 -5.06 19.48
C PRO A 60 13.96 -3.93 18.56
N THR A 61 13.83 -4.19 17.25
CA THR A 61 13.49 -3.18 16.24
C THR A 61 12.01 -3.07 15.93
N VAL A 62 11.16 -3.92 16.51
CA VAL A 62 9.68 -3.87 16.40
C VAL A 62 9.11 -3.39 17.74
N GLY A 63 8.70 -4.29 18.63
CA GLY A 63 8.19 -3.95 19.98
C GLY A 63 9.25 -3.79 21.06
N GLY A 64 10.52 -4.03 20.76
CA GLY A 64 11.59 -3.90 21.75
C GLY A 64 12.11 -2.47 21.95
N THR A 65 13.36 -2.37 22.40
CA THR A 65 13.97 -1.14 22.94
C THR A 65 15.05 -0.53 22.06
N ALA A 66 15.20 -0.99 20.80
CA ALA A 66 16.20 -0.41 19.90
C ALA A 66 15.90 1.07 19.65
N ASP A 67 16.94 1.86 19.39
CA ASP A 67 16.77 3.27 19.09
C ASP A 67 16.20 3.48 17.68
N VAL A 68 15.78 4.73 17.41
CA VAL A 68 15.24 5.12 16.10
C VAL A 68 16.19 4.82 14.94
N HIS A 69 17.51 4.86 15.14
CA HIS A 69 18.49 4.58 14.10
C HIS A 69 18.47 3.09 13.73
N ALA A 70 18.60 2.20 14.71
CA ALA A 70 18.57 0.75 14.49
C ALA A 70 17.22 0.29 13.92
N ARG A 71 16.11 0.88 14.37
CA ARG A 71 14.76 0.60 13.84
C ARG A 71 14.63 1.00 12.38
N THR A 72 15.09 2.21 12.04
CA THR A 72 15.03 2.72 10.66
C THR A 72 15.94 1.93 9.73
N GLN A 73 17.16 1.61 10.16
CA GLN A 73 18.12 0.85 9.36
C GLN A 73 17.60 -0.57 9.07
N ALA A 74 17.16 -1.29 10.10
CA ALA A 74 16.61 -2.63 9.94
C ALA A 74 15.39 -2.64 9.02
N ALA A 75 14.46 -1.69 9.19
CA ALA A 75 13.29 -1.56 8.34
C ALA A 75 13.64 -1.28 6.88
N PHE A 76 14.64 -0.42 6.62
CA PHE A 76 15.08 -0.13 5.26
C PHE A 76 15.77 -1.35 4.61
N ASP A 77 16.63 -2.06 5.34
CA ASP A 77 17.29 -3.27 4.82
C ASP A 77 16.25 -4.34 4.46
N ASP A 78 15.27 -4.57 5.35
CA ASP A 78 14.18 -5.51 5.12
C ASP A 78 13.30 -5.08 3.92
N ALA A 79 13.06 -3.77 3.74
CA ALA A 79 12.33 -3.22 2.61
C ALA A 79 13.06 -3.46 1.27
N VAL A 80 14.38 -3.25 1.23
CA VAL A 80 15.19 -3.50 0.02
C VAL A 80 15.17 -4.99 -0.32
N ASP A 81 15.34 -5.89 0.66
CA ASP A 81 15.32 -7.33 0.47
C ASP A 81 13.97 -7.84 -0.08
N MET A 82 12.85 -7.42 0.53
CA MET A 82 11.52 -7.78 0.03
C MET A 82 11.26 -7.20 -1.36
N SER A 83 11.71 -5.96 -1.62
CA SER A 83 11.55 -5.28 -2.90
C SER A 83 12.27 -6.01 -4.03
N GLU A 84 13.52 -6.47 -3.81
CA GLU A 84 14.26 -7.24 -4.81
C GLU A 84 13.53 -8.54 -5.15
N ARG A 85 13.03 -9.25 -4.13
CA ARG A 85 12.29 -10.50 -4.31
C ARG A 85 10.99 -10.28 -5.08
N ALA A 86 10.21 -9.26 -4.72
CA ALA A 86 8.97 -8.91 -5.40
C ALA A 86 9.23 -8.51 -6.86
N ALA A 87 10.23 -7.65 -7.10
CA ALA A 87 10.61 -7.20 -8.43
C ALA A 87 11.10 -8.35 -9.30
N SER A 88 11.97 -9.22 -8.79
CA SER A 88 12.45 -10.39 -9.52
C SER A 88 11.30 -11.31 -9.93
N ALA A 89 10.38 -11.58 -9.01
CA ALA A 89 9.20 -12.39 -9.30
C ALA A 89 8.25 -11.74 -10.32
N ALA A 90 8.10 -10.41 -10.28
CA ALA A 90 7.28 -9.68 -11.24
C ALA A 90 7.90 -9.69 -12.65
N LEU A 91 9.22 -9.52 -12.75
CA LEU A 91 9.96 -9.62 -14.01
C LEU A 91 9.87 -11.03 -14.60
N GLU A 92 10.08 -12.06 -13.78
CA GLU A 92 9.94 -13.47 -14.18
C GLU A 92 8.53 -13.77 -14.68
N ALA A 93 7.49 -13.34 -13.94
CA ALA A 93 6.10 -13.53 -14.33
C ALA A 93 5.73 -12.79 -15.63
N ALA A 94 6.40 -11.68 -15.93
CA ALA A 94 6.25 -10.92 -17.15
C ALA A 94 7.11 -11.46 -18.32
N GLY A 95 7.97 -12.47 -18.08
CA GLY A 95 8.90 -12.97 -19.08
C GLY A 95 9.99 -11.97 -19.47
N LEU A 96 10.36 -11.06 -18.56
CA LEU A 96 11.32 -9.98 -18.79
C LEU A 96 12.59 -10.18 -17.97
N GLY A 97 13.71 -9.70 -18.51
CA GLY A 97 14.96 -9.52 -17.78
C GLY A 97 15.18 -8.09 -17.33
N ALA A 98 16.17 -7.90 -16.44
CA ALA A 98 16.59 -6.59 -15.96
C ALA A 98 16.96 -5.60 -17.08
N GLY A 99 17.52 -6.11 -18.18
CA GLY A 99 17.89 -5.32 -19.36
C GLY A 99 16.72 -4.72 -20.12
N ASP A 100 15.50 -5.26 -19.95
CA ASP A 100 14.30 -4.82 -20.66
C ASP A 100 13.64 -3.59 -20.01
N ILE A 101 14.02 -3.24 -18.77
CA ILE A 101 13.37 -2.18 -17.99
C ILE A 101 13.98 -0.81 -18.31
N ASP A 102 13.14 0.12 -18.77
CA ASP A 102 13.53 1.48 -19.15
C ASP A 102 13.39 2.50 -18.01
N ALA A 103 12.51 2.22 -17.06
CA ALA A 103 12.28 3.06 -15.90
C ALA A 103 11.86 2.25 -14.68
N ILE A 104 12.21 2.75 -13.51
CA ILE A 104 11.74 2.26 -12.22
C ILE A 104 11.00 3.38 -11.48
N VAL A 105 9.79 3.07 -11.01
CA VAL A 105 9.02 3.93 -10.10
C VAL A 105 8.98 3.22 -8.75
N THR A 106 9.51 3.86 -7.70
CA THR A 106 9.48 3.29 -6.35
C THR A 106 8.65 4.13 -5.40
N THR A 107 7.98 3.50 -4.44
CA THR A 107 7.34 4.19 -3.30
C THR A 107 7.69 3.52 -1.99
N HIS A 108 8.03 4.34 -0.99
CA HIS A 108 8.35 3.94 0.37
C HIS A 108 8.09 5.10 1.34
N ALA A 109 7.46 4.83 2.48
CA ALA A 109 7.17 5.85 3.50
C ALA A 109 7.61 5.46 4.92
N THR A 110 8.21 4.29 5.10
CA THR A 110 8.51 3.68 6.41
C THR A 110 9.97 3.80 6.84
N GLY A 111 10.71 4.72 6.23
CA GLY A 111 12.10 4.98 6.58
C GLY A 111 12.68 6.14 5.78
N TYR A 112 13.70 6.77 6.34
CA TYR A 112 14.52 7.74 5.61
C TYR A 112 15.79 7.05 5.11
N ALA A 113 16.04 7.14 3.81
CA ALA A 113 17.28 6.65 3.21
C ALA A 113 17.69 7.52 2.01
N VAL A 114 18.98 7.84 1.95
CA VAL A 114 19.63 8.45 0.79
C VAL A 114 20.99 7.75 0.61
N PRO A 115 21.19 6.93 -0.44
CA PRO A 115 20.26 6.62 -1.53
C PRO A 115 19.00 5.82 -1.11
N ASN A 116 17.94 5.85 -1.92
CA ASN A 116 16.65 5.20 -1.64
C ASN A 116 16.45 3.93 -2.52
N LEU A 117 15.31 3.23 -2.36
CA LEU A 117 14.99 1.94 -3.00
C LEU A 117 15.33 1.90 -4.48
N ASP A 118 15.02 2.93 -5.25
CA ASP A 118 15.27 3.01 -6.68
C ASP A 118 16.75 2.77 -7.04
N VAL A 119 17.68 3.36 -6.29
CA VAL A 119 19.12 3.21 -6.51
C VAL A 119 19.59 1.83 -6.07
N HIS A 120 19.14 1.36 -4.91
CA HIS A 120 19.49 0.02 -4.41
C HIS A 120 18.99 -1.08 -5.36
N LEU A 121 17.77 -0.95 -5.88
CA LEU A 121 17.17 -1.92 -6.79
C LEU A 121 17.80 -1.90 -8.17
N ILE A 122 18.24 -0.75 -8.69
CA ILE A 122 19.04 -0.72 -9.93
C ILE A 122 20.28 -1.59 -9.79
N HIS A 123 20.98 -1.48 -8.65
CA HIS A 123 22.17 -2.29 -8.41
C HIS A 123 21.83 -3.77 -8.21
N ARG A 124 20.90 -4.08 -7.30
CA ARG A 124 20.57 -5.46 -6.91
C ARG A 124 19.96 -6.28 -8.04
N LEU A 125 19.05 -5.69 -8.82
CA LEU A 125 18.41 -6.36 -9.95
C LEU A 125 19.30 -6.37 -11.21
N GLY A 126 20.42 -5.63 -11.23
CA GLY A 126 21.24 -5.48 -12.42
C GLY A 126 20.55 -4.68 -13.54
N LEU A 127 19.73 -3.68 -13.19
CA LEU A 127 19.12 -2.79 -14.17
C LEU A 127 20.20 -1.96 -14.88
N ARG A 128 19.88 -1.45 -16.07
CA ARG A 128 20.81 -0.61 -16.84
C ARG A 128 21.12 0.67 -16.07
N ALA A 129 22.37 1.15 -16.15
CA ALA A 129 22.77 2.43 -15.56
C ALA A 129 21.97 3.64 -16.13
N THR A 130 21.33 3.46 -17.29
CA THR A 130 20.46 4.45 -17.96
C THR A 130 18.99 4.33 -17.57
N THR A 131 18.61 3.38 -16.72
CA THR A 131 17.23 3.22 -16.24
C THR A 131 16.78 4.50 -15.53
N ARG A 132 15.66 5.07 -15.97
CA ARG A 132 15.11 6.30 -15.37
C ARG A 132 14.57 5.99 -13.98
N ARG A 133 14.75 6.91 -13.05
CA ARG A 133 14.32 6.75 -11.65
C ARG A 133 13.23 7.76 -11.33
N ILE A 134 12.14 7.28 -10.75
CA ILE A 134 11.08 8.09 -10.15
C ILE A 134 10.87 7.56 -8.73
N ALA A 135 11.50 8.20 -7.74
CA ALA A 135 11.38 7.82 -6.35
C ALA A 135 10.31 8.68 -5.66
N LEU A 136 9.14 8.09 -5.41
CA LEU A 136 8.09 8.69 -4.60
C LEU A 136 8.40 8.45 -3.12
N THR A 137 8.38 9.52 -2.34
CA THR A 137 8.59 9.45 -0.89
C THR A 137 7.42 10.12 -0.19
N THR A 138 7.11 9.69 1.03
CA THR A 138 6.11 10.34 1.93
C THR A 138 4.66 10.35 1.44
N VAL A 139 4.32 9.60 0.38
CA VAL A 139 2.94 9.43 -0.13
C VAL A 139 2.17 8.28 0.54
N ALA A 140 2.87 7.44 1.31
CA ALA A 140 2.34 6.36 2.14
C ALA A 140 1.27 5.50 1.43
N CYS A 141 0.08 5.34 2.03
CA CYS A 141 -0.98 4.45 1.55
C CYS A 141 -1.46 4.74 0.11
N ALA A 142 -1.36 5.98 -0.38
CA ALA A 142 -1.69 6.31 -1.77
C ALA A 142 -0.56 5.97 -2.76
N GLY A 143 0.64 5.66 -2.24
CA GLY A 143 1.87 5.51 -3.02
C GLY A 143 1.80 4.46 -4.11
N GLY A 144 1.10 3.34 -3.89
CA GLY A 144 0.94 2.31 -4.91
C GLY A 144 0.20 2.81 -6.14
N VAL A 145 -0.93 3.51 -5.96
CA VAL A 145 -1.69 4.08 -7.08
C VAL A 145 -0.93 5.25 -7.70
N HIS A 146 -0.34 6.15 -6.91
CA HIS A 146 0.51 7.21 -7.47
C HIS A 146 1.65 6.65 -8.32
N SER A 147 2.26 5.54 -7.90
CA SER A 147 3.33 4.90 -8.67
C SER A 147 2.83 4.34 -10.00
N LEU A 148 1.64 3.72 -10.01
CA LEU A 148 0.98 3.25 -11.22
C LEU A 148 0.61 4.41 -12.16
N ILE A 149 0.11 5.54 -11.64
CA ILE A 149 -0.16 6.76 -12.42
C ILE A 149 1.12 7.21 -13.12
N ARG A 150 2.23 7.35 -12.39
CA ARG A 150 3.51 7.77 -13.00
C ARG A 150 4.04 6.78 -14.03
N ALA A 151 3.81 5.49 -13.83
CA ALA A 151 4.16 4.49 -14.82
C ALA A 151 3.29 4.59 -16.08
N ALA A 152 1.97 4.77 -15.94
CA ALA A 152 1.04 4.97 -17.04
C ALA A 152 1.36 6.24 -17.84
N ASP A 153 1.57 7.37 -17.15
CA ASP A 153 2.01 8.64 -17.75
C ASP A 153 3.28 8.44 -18.59
N LEU A 154 4.28 7.77 -18.01
CA LEU A 154 5.57 7.56 -18.65
C LEU A 154 5.47 6.69 -19.89
N VAL A 155 4.70 5.60 -19.84
CA VAL A 155 4.44 4.73 -20.98
C VAL A 155 3.70 5.49 -22.09
N ALA A 156 2.73 6.34 -21.73
CA ALA A 156 1.98 7.15 -22.69
C ALA A 156 2.89 8.12 -23.46
N VAL A 157 3.85 8.77 -22.79
CA VAL A 157 4.81 9.68 -23.44
C VAL A 157 6.05 8.99 -24.03
N ARG A 158 6.26 7.70 -23.74
CA ARG A 158 7.36 6.89 -24.25
C ARG A 158 6.86 5.52 -24.75
N PRO A 159 6.22 5.47 -25.94
CA PRO A 159 5.79 4.21 -26.52
C PRO A 159 6.93 3.18 -26.59
N GLY A 160 6.62 1.94 -26.20
CA GLY A 160 7.59 0.83 -26.14
C GLY A 160 8.38 0.70 -24.84
N HIS A 161 8.39 1.73 -23.99
CA HIS A 161 9.05 1.65 -22.69
C HIS A 161 8.36 0.65 -21.75
N LYS A 162 9.17 -0.03 -20.93
CA LYS A 162 8.71 -0.92 -19.85
C LYS A 162 9.08 -0.33 -18.51
N VAL A 163 8.09 -0.15 -17.65
CA VAL A 163 8.25 0.51 -16.35
C VAL A 163 8.05 -0.50 -15.24
N LEU A 164 9.07 -0.70 -14.40
CA LEU A 164 8.97 -1.49 -13.18
C LEU A 164 8.46 -0.58 -12.05
N VAL A 165 7.31 -0.91 -11.48
CA VAL A 165 6.79 -0.26 -10.27
C VAL A 165 7.10 -1.13 -9.07
N VAL A 166 7.67 -0.54 -8.01
CA VAL A 166 7.98 -1.23 -6.75
C VAL A 166 7.49 -0.42 -5.55
N ALA A 167 6.61 -0.99 -4.76
CA ALA A 167 6.17 -0.42 -3.49
C ALA A 167 6.72 -1.28 -2.34
N SER A 168 7.22 -0.67 -1.27
CA SER A 168 7.59 -1.42 -0.07
C SER A 168 7.38 -0.62 1.20
N GLU A 169 6.78 -1.29 2.19
CA GLU A 169 6.46 -0.72 3.47
C GLU A 169 6.79 -1.70 4.61
N VAL A 170 7.57 -1.24 5.58
CA VAL A 170 7.88 -1.97 6.83
C VAL A 170 7.24 -1.21 7.98
N LEU A 171 5.91 -1.26 8.04
CA LEU A 171 5.08 -0.47 8.95
C LEU A 171 5.19 -0.94 10.41
N SER A 172 5.67 -2.15 10.66
CA SER A 172 6.03 -2.66 11.99
C SER A 172 7.07 -1.77 12.68
N THR A 173 7.86 -0.99 11.92
CA THR A 173 8.75 0.04 12.49
C THR A 173 7.99 1.17 13.20
N SER A 174 6.68 1.32 13.01
CA SER A 174 5.87 2.26 13.80
C SER A 174 5.38 1.68 15.13
N TYR A 175 5.58 0.38 15.36
CA TYR A 175 5.12 -0.32 16.55
C TYR A 175 5.94 0.10 17.78
N ASN A 176 5.36 0.84 18.72
CA ASN A 176 6.06 1.24 19.94
C ASN A 176 5.12 1.28 21.14
N HIS A 177 5.64 1.06 22.35
CA HIS A 177 4.85 1.05 23.59
C HIS A 177 4.77 2.41 24.28
N SER A 178 5.53 3.40 23.81
CA SER A 178 5.44 4.77 24.35
C SER A 178 4.13 5.47 24.00
N ALA A 179 3.44 5.02 22.94
CA ALA A 179 2.17 5.60 22.52
C ALA A 179 0.98 4.96 23.26
N ASP A 180 0.14 5.80 23.89
CA ASP A 180 -0.99 5.40 24.74
C ASP A 180 -2.33 6.01 24.28
N THR A 181 -2.48 6.28 22.98
CA THR A 181 -3.72 6.81 22.38
C THR A 181 -4.56 5.70 21.75
N ILE A 182 -5.85 5.96 21.49
CA ILE A 182 -6.70 4.99 20.78
C ILE A 182 -6.20 4.78 19.36
N GLU A 183 -5.77 5.87 18.74
CA GLU A 183 -5.24 5.92 17.38
C GLU A 183 -3.98 5.06 17.27
N ALA A 184 -3.05 5.16 18.23
CA ALA A 184 -1.87 4.30 18.26
C ALA A 184 -2.22 2.80 18.34
N MET A 185 -3.21 2.42 19.15
CA MET A 185 -3.66 1.03 19.26
C MET A 185 -4.32 0.53 17.97
N ILE A 186 -5.04 1.40 17.26
CA ILE A 186 -5.57 1.09 15.93
C ILE A 186 -4.43 0.77 14.98
N TYR A 187 -3.37 1.59 14.93
CA TYR A 187 -2.26 1.37 14.00
C TYR A 187 -1.41 0.13 14.34
N LYS A 188 -1.20 -0.15 15.62
CA LYS A 188 -0.64 -1.43 16.10
C LYS A 188 -1.41 -2.64 15.56
N ALA A 189 -2.73 -2.52 15.49
CA ALA A 189 -3.66 -3.57 15.07
C ALA A 189 -4.12 -3.47 13.61
N LEU A 190 -3.54 -2.57 12.79
CA LEU A 190 -3.81 -2.47 11.36
C LEU A 190 -2.62 -2.92 10.53
N PHE A 191 -1.44 -2.38 10.83
CA PHE A 191 -0.32 -2.43 9.91
C PHE A 191 0.38 -3.79 9.80
N ALA A 192 1.08 -3.96 8.69
CA ALA A 192 1.89 -5.12 8.34
C ALA A 192 3.03 -4.71 7.39
N ASP A 193 4.01 -5.60 7.21
CA ASP A 193 5.17 -5.37 6.36
C ASP A 193 5.06 -6.12 5.04
N SER A 194 5.43 -5.46 3.95
CA SER A 194 5.46 -6.09 2.63
C SER A 194 6.26 -5.31 1.59
N ALA A 195 6.51 -5.96 0.46
CA ALA A 195 6.82 -5.31 -0.80
C ALA A 195 5.95 -5.88 -1.92
N GLY A 196 5.73 -5.08 -2.96
CA GLY A 196 5.02 -5.49 -4.16
C GLY A 196 5.66 -4.87 -5.40
N ALA A 197 5.67 -5.61 -6.49
CA ALA A 197 6.17 -5.11 -7.76
C ALA A 197 5.28 -5.52 -8.93
N VAL A 198 5.30 -4.71 -9.97
CA VAL A 198 4.51 -4.92 -11.19
C VAL A 198 5.18 -4.23 -12.38
N VAL A 199 4.98 -4.76 -13.58
CA VAL A 199 5.46 -4.13 -14.82
C VAL A 199 4.28 -3.44 -15.51
N VAL A 200 4.51 -2.21 -15.95
CA VAL A 200 3.55 -1.42 -16.73
C VAL A 200 4.12 -1.17 -18.13
N THR A 201 3.32 -1.41 -19.16
CA THR A 201 3.71 -1.36 -20.58
C THR A 201 2.65 -0.70 -21.45
N GLY A 202 3.03 -0.26 -22.67
CA GLY A 202 2.10 0.32 -23.64
C GLY A 202 1.37 -0.71 -24.50
N GLU A 203 1.79 -1.96 -24.43
CA GLU A 203 1.17 -3.12 -25.07
C GLU A 203 1.01 -4.22 -24.01
N PRO A 204 -0.06 -5.02 -24.05
CA PRO A 204 -0.33 -6.03 -23.04
C PRO A 204 0.70 -7.15 -23.09
N LEU A 205 1.30 -7.47 -21.95
CA LEU A 205 2.13 -8.68 -21.79
C LEU A 205 1.28 -9.89 -21.41
N THR A 206 0.20 -9.66 -20.66
CA THR A 206 -0.74 -10.66 -20.14
C THR A 206 -2.13 -10.01 -19.97
N SER A 207 -3.13 -10.80 -19.57
CA SER A 207 -4.36 -10.26 -19.00
C SER A 207 -4.10 -9.39 -17.77
N GLY A 208 -4.95 -8.41 -17.51
CA GLY A 208 -4.80 -7.47 -16.40
C GLY A 208 -5.54 -6.14 -16.59
N LEU A 209 -5.29 -5.19 -15.71
CA LEU A 209 -5.88 -3.85 -15.80
C LEU A 209 -5.23 -3.06 -16.96
N ALA A 210 -6.04 -2.66 -17.93
CA ALA A 210 -5.68 -1.66 -18.93
C ALA A 210 -6.16 -0.29 -18.46
N VAL A 211 -5.21 0.55 -18.04
CA VAL A 211 -5.46 1.90 -17.52
C VAL A 211 -5.69 2.87 -18.66
N GLU A 212 -6.83 3.57 -18.64
CA GLU A 212 -7.23 4.51 -19.68
C GLU A 212 -7.24 5.96 -19.18
N ASP A 213 -7.45 6.14 -17.88
CA ASP A 213 -7.56 7.45 -17.26
C ASP A 213 -7.05 7.39 -15.81
N THR A 214 -6.57 8.53 -15.31
CA THR A 214 -5.94 8.66 -14.00
C THR A 214 -6.46 9.89 -13.27
N PHE A 215 -6.54 9.81 -11.95
CA PHE A 215 -7.05 10.89 -11.12
C PHE A 215 -6.21 11.07 -9.86
N GLU A 216 -5.90 12.33 -9.54
CA GLU A 216 -5.26 12.74 -8.32
C GLU A 216 -6.02 13.92 -7.73
N TYR A 217 -6.38 13.83 -6.46
CA TYR A 217 -7.14 14.87 -5.78
C TYR A 217 -6.66 15.04 -4.35
N THR A 218 -6.31 16.26 -3.98
CA THR A 218 -6.02 16.62 -2.58
C THR A 218 -7.23 17.30 -1.99
N LEU A 219 -7.80 16.71 -0.94
CA LEU A 219 -8.94 17.26 -0.24
C LEU A 219 -8.53 18.57 0.50
N PRO A 220 -9.13 19.73 0.19
CA PRO A 220 -8.74 21.00 0.79
C PRO A 220 -8.83 21.01 2.31
N ASP A 221 -7.90 21.73 2.97
CA ASP A 221 -7.88 21.94 4.43
C ASP A 221 -7.87 20.65 5.27
N THR A 222 -7.19 19.60 4.79
CA THR A 222 -7.09 18.30 5.47
C THR A 222 -5.67 17.80 5.74
N TYR A 223 -4.68 18.70 5.69
CA TYR A 223 -3.27 18.39 5.97
C TYR A 223 -3.01 17.85 7.40
N ASP A 224 -3.99 17.99 8.30
CA ASP A 224 -3.91 17.52 9.67
C ASP A 224 -4.48 16.11 9.88
N ARG A 225 -5.20 15.53 8.91
CA ARG A 225 -5.93 14.27 9.08
C ARG A 225 -5.01 13.08 9.36
N TYR A 226 -3.88 13.00 8.66
CA TYR A 226 -2.83 12.01 8.88
C TYR A 226 -1.49 12.71 9.04
N ARG A 227 -0.69 12.25 10.01
CA ARG A 227 0.66 12.76 10.24
C ARG A 227 1.62 11.61 10.51
N GLY A 228 2.74 11.61 9.80
CA GLY A 228 3.94 10.89 10.23
C GLY A 228 4.72 11.76 11.20
N ARG A 229 5.14 11.22 12.35
CA ARG A 229 6.07 11.87 13.27
C ARG A 229 7.28 10.98 13.50
N LEU A 230 8.42 11.61 13.74
CA LEU A 230 9.65 10.95 14.13
C LEU A 230 10.13 11.54 15.45
N ASP A 231 10.40 10.68 16.43
CA ASP A 231 11.05 11.07 17.68
C ASP A 231 12.06 9.99 18.12
N ALA A 232 12.60 10.12 19.34
CA ALA A 232 13.61 9.20 19.87
C ALA A 232 13.11 7.75 19.99
N HIS A 233 11.80 7.53 20.05
CA HIS A 233 11.17 6.21 20.12
C HIS A 233 10.85 5.62 18.75
N GLY A 234 11.08 6.39 17.67
CA GLY A 234 10.92 5.94 16.30
C GLY A 234 9.85 6.67 15.52
N MET A 235 9.36 6.00 14.47
CA MET A 235 8.29 6.52 13.64
C MET A 235 6.94 6.32 14.32
N HIS A 236 6.07 7.31 14.21
CA HIS A 236 4.69 7.27 14.67
C HIS A 236 3.77 7.66 13.53
N PHE A 237 2.61 7.02 13.47
CA PHE A 237 1.55 7.40 12.56
C PHE A 237 0.35 7.85 13.38
N ASP A 238 -0.08 9.09 13.17
CA ASP A 238 -1.17 9.71 13.90
C ASP A 238 -2.32 10.09 12.98
N SER A 239 -3.52 10.15 13.55
CA SER A 239 -4.68 10.74 12.90
C SER A 239 -5.53 11.57 13.84
N THR A 240 -6.35 12.44 13.26
CA THR A 240 -7.43 13.11 14.00
C THR A 240 -8.71 12.29 13.96
N LYS A 241 -9.64 12.58 14.88
CA LYS A 241 -10.99 11.99 14.89
C LYS A 241 -11.79 12.21 13.60
N LYS A 242 -11.35 13.13 12.74
CA LYS A 242 -11.98 13.40 11.45
C LYS A 242 -11.41 12.54 10.31
N ALA A 243 -10.27 11.87 10.50
CA ALA A 243 -9.62 11.07 9.47
C ALA A 243 -10.51 9.94 8.89
N PRO A 244 -11.34 9.23 9.69
CA PRO A 244 -12.21 8.18 9.15
C PRO A 244 -13.21 8.67 8.10
N ARG A 245 -13.57 9.97 8.10
CA ARG A 245 -14.51 10.55 7.14
C ARG A 245 -13.85 11.09 5.88
N ALA A 246 -12.54 11.26 5.87
CA ALA A 246 -11.85 11.97 4.80
C ALA A 246 -11.94 11.25 3.44
N ALA A 247 -12.01 9.90 3.44
CA ALA A 247 -12.28 9.13 2.22
C ALA A 247 -13.65 9.49 1.64
N ALA A 248 -14.69 9.44 2.47
CA ALA A 248 -16.05 9.81 2.07
C ALA A 248 -16.18 11.27 1.62
N GLU A 249 -15.46 12.19 2.28
CA GLU A 249 -15.37 13.60 1.89
C GLU A 249 -14.75 13.79 0.49
N SER A 250 -13.93 12.83 0.02
CA SER A 250 -13.32 12.86 -1.32
C SER A 250 -14.14 12.19 -2.43
N HIS A 251 -15.16 11.39 -2.07
CA HIS A 251 -15.98 10.65 -3.05
C HIS A 251 -16.69 11.54 -4.08
N PRO A 252 -17.23 12.73 -3.74
CA PRO A 252 -17.83 13.60 -4.75
C PRO A 252 -16.88 13.93 -5.91
N ALA A 253 -15.61 14.23 -5.62
CA ALA A 253 -14.60 14.52 -6.65
C ALA A 253 -14.24 13.27 -7.47
N LEU A 254 -14.17 12.10 -6.82
CA LEU A 254 -13.96 10.81 -7.50
C LEU A 254 -15.11 10.50 -8.47
N LEU A 255 -16.35 10.70 -8.05
CA LEU A 255 -17.54 10.45 -8.87
C LEU A 255 -17.70 11.47 -10.00
N GLU A 256 -17.34 12.73 -9.75
CA GLU A 256 -17.29 13.76 -10.80
C GLU A 256 -16.26 13.38 -11.88
N TRP A 257 -15.06 12.95 -11.49
CA TRP A 257 -14.07 12.46 -12.44
C TRP A 257 -14.56 11.23 -13.20
N LEU A 258 -15.21 10.27 -12.52
CA LEU A 258 -15.79 9.10 -13.21
C LEU A 258 -16.87 9.49 -14.22
N ALA A 259 -17.54 10.63 -14.06
CA ALA A 259 -18.50 11.18 -15.01
C ALA A 259 -19.58 10.18 -15.47
N GLY A 260 -20.03 9.31 -14.55
CA GLY A 260 -21.07 8.29 -14.82
C GLY A 260 -20.58 7.04 -15.55
N ARG A 261 -19.26 6.86 -15.73
CA ARG A 261 -18.68 5.60 -16.22
C ARG A 261 -19.06 4.43 -15.30
N GLU A 262 -19.44 3.30 -15.90
CA GLU A 262 -19.79 2.08 -15.17
C GLU A 262 -18.55 1.51 -14.47
N VAL A 263 -18.74 0.93 -13.29
CA VAL A 263 -17.68 0.25 -12.54
C VAL A 263 -18.17 -1.15 -12.21
N GLY A 264 -17.63 -2.16 -12.88
CA GLY A 264 -17.96 -3.57 -12.68
C GLY A 264 -17.02 -4.28 -11.69
N PHE A 265 -15.84 -3.72 -11.40
CA PHE A 265 -14.95 -4.17 -10.34
C PHE A 265 -14.15 -3.01 -9.72
N ALA A 266 -13.66 -3.20 -8.48
CA ALA A 266 -12.72 -2.24 -7.89
C ALA A 266 -11.61 -2.90 -7.08
N ALA A 267 -10.41 -2.37 -7.21
CA ALA A 267 -9.31 -2.56 -6.28
C ALA A 267 -9.27 -1.34 -5.34
N ILE A 268 -9.71 -1.51 -4.10
CA ILE A 268 -9.81 -0.43 -3.11
C ILE A 268 -8.70 -0.61 -2.09
N HIS A 269 -7.91 0.44 -1.81
CA HIS A 269 -6.93 0.38 -0.72
C HIS A 269 -7.63 -0.01 0.61
N PRO A 270 -7.21 -1.11 1.24
CA PRO A 270 -7.80 -1.63 2.47
C PRO A 270 -7.30 -0.86 3.71
N GLY A 271 -7.70 0.41 3.83
CA GLY A 271 -7.32 1.25 4.97
C GLY A 271 -8.04 0.88 6.27
N SER A 272 -9.32 0.55 6.16
CA SER A 272 -10.19 0.07 7.24
C SER A 272 -11.46 -0.57 6.63
N PRO A 273 -12.26 -1.34 7.40
CA PRO A 273 -13.49 -1.91 6.88
C PRO A 273 -14.46 -0.84 6.38
N GLY A 274 -14.60 0.27 7.12
CA GLY A 274 -15.46 1.39 6.76
C GLY A 274 -15.00 2.09 5.48
N MET A 275 -13.69 2.32 5.31
CA MET A 275 -13.16 2.93 4.09
C MET A 275 -13.44 2.08 2.85
N ILE A 276 -13.33 0.75 2.97
CA ILE A 276 -13.63 -0.18 1.89
C ILE A 276 -15.13 -0.15 1.57
N SER A 277 -15.99 -0.30 2.58
CA SER A 277 -17.45 -0.35 2.38
C SER A 277 -18.00 0.96 1.82
N ASP A 278 -17.55 2.10 2.34
CA ASP A 278 -18.03 3.41 1.93
C ASP A 278 -17.60 3.70 0.49
N THR A 279 -16.36 3.36 0.13
CA THR A 279 -15.87 3.52 -1.24
C THR A 279 -16.58 2.60 -2.21
N ALA A 280 -16.79 1.33 -1.86
CA ALA A 280 -17.54 0.39 -2.70
C ALA A 280 -18.98 0.89 -2.94
N THR A 281 -19.65 1.33 -1.87
CA THR A 281 -21.01 1.89 -1.95
C THR A 281 -21.05 3.12 -2.84
N ALA A 282 -20.08 4.04 -2.72
CA ALA A 282 -20.00 5.23 -3.57
C ALA A 282 -19.84 4.86 -5.05
N LEU A 283 -19.09 3.81 -5.36
CA LEU A 283 -18.89 3.28 -6.71
C LEU A 283 -20.08 2.44 -7.23
N GLY A 284 -21.14 2.26 -6.44
CA GLY A 284 -22.29 1.42 -6.82
C GLY A 284 -22.01 -0.08 -6.76
N LEU A 285 -20.97 -0.49 -6.03
CA LEU A 285 -20.51 -1.88 -5.93
C LEU A 285 -21.04 -2.57 -4.68
N ASP A 286 -21.23 -3.89 -4.78
CA ASP A 286 -21.59 -4.74 -3.65
C ASP A 286 -20.36 -5.24 -2.86
N ALA A 287 -20.61 -5.95 -1.76
CA ALA A 287 -19.55 -6.53 -0.95
C ALA A 287 -18.71 -7.58 -1.70
N HIS A 288 -19.27 -8.25 -2.69
CA HIS A 288 -18.54 -9.23 -3.49
C HIS A 288 -17.51 -8.54 -4.38
N ALA A 289 -17.84 -7.41 -5.00
CA ALA A 289 -16.91 -6.61 -5.79
C ALA A 289 -15.75 -6.05 -4.94
N ALA A 290 -15.97 -5.79 -3.65
CA ALA A 290 -14.93 -5.31 -2.72
C ALA A 290 -14.14 -6.42 -2.01
N ARG A 291 -14.49 -7.70 -2.23
CA ARG A 291 -13.99 -8.86 -1.46
C ARG A 291 -12.46 -8.94 -1.36
N HIS A 292 -11.74 -8.66 -2.46
CA HIS A 292 -10.28 -8.76 -2.46
C HIS A 292 -9.64 -7.71 -1.55
N SER A 293 -10.27 -6.54 -1.40
CA SER A 293 -9.86 -5.49 -0.46
C SER A 293 -10.16 -5.92 0.97
N THR A 294 -11.37 -6.42 1.25
CA THR A 294 -11.74 -6.89 2.59
C THR A 294 -10.91 -8.08 3.05
N ASP A 295 -10.64 -9.03 2.16
CA ASP A 295 -9.86 -10.23 2.47
C ASP A 295 -8.39 -9.88 2.67
N THR A 296 -7.83 -8.94 1.89
CA THR A 296 -6.47 -8.42 2.14
C THR A 296 -6.37 -7.81 3.54
N LEU A 297 -7.33 -6.95 3.92
CA LEU A 297 -7.34 -6.38 5.27
C LEU A 297 -7.43 -7.47 6.35
N ALA A 298 -8.35 -8.43 6.18
CA ALA A 298 -8.61 -9.45 7.18
C ALA A 298 -7.44 -10.42 7.35
N ASP A 299 -6.79 -10.83 6.27
CA ASP A 299 -5.75 -11.85 6.27
C ASP A 299 -4.34 -11.30 6.50
N GLU A 300 -4.08 -10.10 6.01
CA GLU A 300 -2.71 -9.58 5.85
C GLU A 300 -2.53 -8.21 6.49
N GLY A 301 -3.63 -7.55 6.89
CA GLY A 301 -3.60 -6.20 7.45
C GLY A 301 -3.50 -5.11 6.39
N ASN A 302 -3.24 -3.89 6.85
CA ASN A 302 -2.97 -2.75 5.99
C ASN A 302 -1.46 -2.73 5.63
N LEU A 303 -1.17 -2.89 4.34
CA LEU A 303 0.17 -3.00 3.76
C LEU A 303 0.70 -1.64 3.25
N GLY A 304 0.06 -0.54 3.63
CA GLY A 304 0.38 0.80 3.16
C GLY A 304 0.21 0.91 1.64
N GLY A 305 1.21 1.52 0.97
CA GLY A 305 1.19 1.67 -0.49
C GLY A 305 1.19 0.35 -1.27
N VAL A 306 1.63 -0.75 -0.65
CA VAL A 306 1.68 -2.08 -1.29
C VAL A 306 0.29 -2.69 -1.44
N SER A 307 -0.69 -2.29 -0.61
CA SER A 307 -1.99 -2.97 -0.58
C SER A 307 -2.72 -2.95 -1.91
N ILE A 308 -2.61 -1.88 -2.72
CA ILE A 308 -3.29 -1.86 -4.03
C ILE A 308 -2.72 -2.93 -4.96
N LEU A 309 -1.40 -3.14 -4.94
CA LEU A 309 -0.74 -4.19 -5.73
C LEU A 309 -1.20 -5.57 -5.26
N ARG A 310 -1.35 -5.74 -3.94
CA ARG A 310 -1.87 -6.99 -3.36
C ARG A 310 -3.32 -7.28 -3.75
N VAL A 311 -4.17 -6.26 -3.73
CA VAL A 311 -5.58 -6.39 -4.13
C VAL A 311 -5.66 -6.72 -5.63
N LEU A 312 -4.88 -6.05 -6.47
CA LEU A 312 -4.79 -6.38 -7.90
C LEU A 312 -4.27 -7.81 -8.14
N GLU A 313 -3.25 -8.25 -7.41
CA GLU A 313 -2.76 -9.64 -7.46
C GLU A 313 -3.86 -10.64 -7.08
N ARG A 314 -4.66 -10.37 -6.04
CA ARG A 314 -5.82 -11.20 -5.69
C ARG A 314 -6.88 -11.17 -6.80
N THR A 315 -7.11 -10.03 -7.44
CA THR A 315 -8.04 -9.92 -8.58
C THR A 315 -7.62 -10.83 -9.74
N HIS A 316 -6.32 -11.02 -10.00
CA HIS A 316 -5.87 -12.00 -11.01
C HIS A 316 -6.22 -13.47 -10.69
N THR A 317 -6.47 -13.82 -9.42
CA THR A 317 -6.89 -15.18 -9.04
C THR A 317 -8.36 -15.47 -9.35
N ALA A 318 -9.18 -14.42 -9.44
CA ALA A 318 -10.59 -14.47 -9.80
C ALA A 318 -10.92 -13.26 -10.70
N PRO A 319 -10.40 -13.26 -11.94
CA PRO A 319 -10.43 -12.08 -12.80
C PRO A 319 -11.86 -11.70 -13.21
N PRO A 320 -12.16 -10.40 -13.34
CA PRO A 320 -13.36 -9.94 -14.02
C PRO A 320 -13.43 -10.47 -15.46
N ALA A 321 -14.63 -10.40 -16.06
CA ALA A 321 -14.77 -10.71 -17.48
C ALA A 321 -13.98 -9.70 -18.33
N ALA A 322 -13.49 -10.13 -19.49
CA ALA A 322 -12.82 -9.25 -20.45
C ALA A 322 -13.71 -8.04 -20.79
N GLY A 323 -13.13 -6.84 -20.77
CA GLY A 323 -13.84 -5.59 -21.03
C GLY A 323 -14.69 -5.07 -19.85
N THR A 324 -14.67 -5.73 -18.69
CA THR A 324 -15.31 -5.16 -17.49
C THR A 324 -14.57 -3.89 -17.10
N GLU A 325 -15.27 -2.76 -16.99
CA GLU A 325 -14.73 -1.50 -16.49
C GLU A 325 -14.47 -1.57 -14.98
N GLY A 326 -13.45 -0.88 -14.50
CA GLY A 326 -13.10 -0.90 -13.10
C GLY A 326 -12.20 0.24 -12.64
N VAL A 327 -12.09 0.33 -11.30
CA VAL A 327 -11.34 1.38 -10.63
C VAL A 327 -10.31 0.79 -9.67
N ALA A 328 -9.09 1.29 -9.71
CA ALA A 328 -8.12 1.09 -8.64
C ALA A 328 -7.98 2.42 -7.87
N VAL A 329 -8.28 2.45 -6.57
CA VAL A 329 -8.31 3.69 -5.77
C VAL A 329 -7.59 3.51 -4.44
N ALA A 330 -6.80 4.51 -4.07
CA ALA A 330 -6.12 4.57 -2.79
C ALA A 330 -6.19 5.97 -2.18
N TYR A 331 -6.05 6.01 -0.86
CA TYR A 331 -6.08 7.22 -0.06
C TYR A 331 -4.83 7.32 0.80
N GLY A 332 -4.33 8.53 1.06
CA GLY A 332 -3.10 8.75 1.82
C GLY A 332 -3.05 10.12 2.50
N PRO A 333 -1.94 10.44 3.19
CA PRO A 333 -1.71 11.75 3.80
C PRO A 333 -1.89 12.90 2.78
N GLY A 334 -2.51 14.00 3.23
CA GLY A 334 -2.90 15.13 2.37
C GLY A 334 -4.19 15.80 2.81
N PHE A 335 -5.32 15.12 3.03
CA PHE A 335 -5.71 13.78 2.60
C PHE A 335 -5.79 13.73 1.07
N THR A 336 -5.17 12.72 0.46
CA THR A 336 -5.05 12.61 -1.00
C THR A 336 -5.76 11.36 -1.49
N THR A 337 -6.47 11.47 -2.61
CA THR A 337 -7.06 10.38 -3.39
C THR A 337 -6.26 10.22 -4.67
N ALA A 338 -5.86 8.98 -4.98
CA ALA A 338 -5.28 8.61 -6.25
C ALA A 338 -6.11 7.46 -6.84
N ALA A 339 -6.50 7.56 -8.10
CA ALA A 339 -7.31 6.56 -8.78
C ALA A 339 -6.88 6.31 -10.23
N LEU A 340 -7.15 5.08 -10.69
CA LEU A 340 -7.04 4.64 -12.07
C LEU A 340 -8.41 4.17 -12.53
N HIS A 341 -8.78 4.46 -13.77
CA HIS A 341 -9.95 3.92 -14.44
C HIS A 341 -9.51 3.20 -15.72
N GLY A 342 -10.17 2.10 -16.02
CA GLY A 342 -10.06 1.41 -17.30
C GLY A 342 -10.69 0.03 -17.22
N HIS A 343 -10.30 -0.87 -18.11
CA HIS A 343 -10.97 -2.17 -18.25
C HIS A 343 -10.05 -3.35 -17.93
N TRP A 344 -10.65 -4.52 -17.67
CA TRP A 344 -9.92 -5.77 -17.60
C TRP A 344 -9.62 -6.31 -19.00
N HIS A 345 -8.35 -6.33 -19.38
CA HIS A 345 -7.85 -6.92 -20.61
C HIS A 345 -7.64 -8.43 -20.45
N ALA A 346 -7.95 -9.20 -21.48
CA ALA A 346 -7.82 -10.66 -21.52
C ALA A 346 -6.61 -11.11 -22.34
#